data_AF-A0A7S9VQA3-F1
#
_entry.id   AF-A0A7S9VQA3-F1
#
_cell.length_a   1.000
_cell.length_b   1.000
_cell.length_c   1.000
_cell.angle_alpha   90.00
_cell.angle_beta   90.00
_cell.angle_gamma   90.00
#
_symmetry.space_group_name_H-M   'P 1'
#
loop_
_entity.id
_entity.type
_entity.pdbx_description
1 polymer ?
#
loop_
_entity_poly.entity_id
_entity_poly.type
_entity_poly.pdbx_seq_one_letter_code
_entity_poly.pdbx_strand_id
1 'polypeptide(L)'
;MKRIIAAIFMVAIAAPSYANDWEKFYKPLPFAAQRIPAQGEPEQVPSTGDADRDLESMWRNGFAPIGFSSFNSPNSKTADAVRLGKKLKANYVMIGTNLASSTTSSVPMTLPKTTTSVSNGNASVYGSNGGYASGTYSGTTTTYGSQTTYIPVTINRFDKLAVYFGEVPKMGLGIMSRDLTAQDVAAIETRRALPVRFVRDASPAYVSDLLPGDIITQVNGQPFSDSTLRAAVLAATPFTVHVYRNGQYRDIRITIPEGWQVTASAP
;
A
#
# COMPACT_ATOMS: atom_id res chain seq x y z
N MET A 1 41.04 17.79 35.34
CA MET A 1 40.59 18.53 34.14
C MET A 1 41.20 17.90 32.89
N LYS A 2 40.44 17.85 31.77
CA LYS A 2 40.73 17.30 30.42
C LYS A 2 40.45 15.78 30.29
N ARG A 3 39.22 15.34 29.96
CA ARG A 3 38.48 15.32 28.67
C ARG A 3 38.70 14.04 27.84
N ILE A 4 37.76 13.11 28.06
CA ILE A 4 37.07 12.14 27.16
C ILE A 4 37.42 12.25 25.67
N ILE A 5 37.75 11.11 25.02
CA ILE A 5 37.21 10.71 23.70
C ILE A 5 36.94 9.19 23.73
N ALA A 6 35.66 8.84 23.82
CA ALA A 6 35.16 7.49 23.61
C ALA A 6 35.04 7.23 22.10
N ALA A 7 35.67 6.16 21.64
CA ALA A 7 35.54 5.69 20.26
C ALA A 7 34.14 5.12 20.06
N ILE A 8 33.29 5.88 19.38
CA ILE A 8 31.98 5.41 18.89
C ILE A 8 32.27 4.47 17.72
N PHE A 9 32.14 3.16 17.96
CA PHE A 9 32.02 2.16 16.91
C PHE A 9 30.74 2.47 16.14
N MET A 10 30.90 3.02 14.94
CA MET A 10 29.81 3.21 14.00
C MET A 10 29.41 1.81 13.50
N VAL A 11 28.40 1.21 14.15
CA VAL A 11 27.74 0.01 13.63
C VAL A 11 27.06 0.42 12.33
N ALA A 12 27.68 0.05 11.21
CA ALA A 12 27.04 0.06 9.92
C ALA A 12 25.85 -0.91 9.99
N ILE A 13 24.66 -0.37 10.26
CA ILE A 13 23.41 -1.11 10.04
C ILE A 13 23.36 -1.34 8.53
N ALA A 14 23.76 -2.54 8.11
CA ALA A 14 23.55 -3.01 6.76
C ALA A 14 22.06 -2.87 6.46
N ALA A 15 21.70 -1.87 5.64
CA ALA A 15 20.36 -1.78 5.10
C ALA A 15 20.12 -3.11 4.38
N PRO A 16 19.09 -3.89 4.76
CA PRO A 16 18.81 -5.14 4.07
C PRO A 16 18.70 -4.81 2.58
N SER A 17 19.47 -5.52 1.76
CA SER A 17 19.43 -5.38 0.30
C SER A 17 18.08 -5.89 -0.18
N TYR A 18 17.08 -5.01 -0.16
CA TYR A 18 15.76 -5.31 -0.67
C TYR A 18 15.88 -5.61 -2.16
N ALA A 19 15.42 -6.80 -2.58
CA ALA A 19 15.52 -7.21 -3.98
C ALA A 19 14.57 -6.42 -4.89
N ASN A 20 13.53 -5.80 -4.32
CA ASN A 20 12.56 -4.95 -5.03
C ASN A 20 11.85 -3.95 -4.08
N ASP A 21 11.19 -2.95 -4.66
CA ASP A 21 10.43 -1.93 -3.91
C ASP A 21 9.26 -2.55 -3.11
N TRP A 22 8.67 -3.65 -3.62
CA TRP A 22 7.56 -4.35 -2.95
C TRP A 22 7.97 -4.93 -1.58
N GLU A 23 9.18 -5.49 -1.48
CA GLU A 23 9.76 -6.01 -0.24
C GLU A 23 10.17 -4.87 0.70
N LYS A 24 10.71 -3.79 0.14
CA LYS A 24 11.15 -2.62 0.91
C LYS A 24 10.00 -1.94 1.65
N PHE A 25 8.83 -1.86 1.03
CA PHE A 25 7.65 -1.20 1.60
C PHE A 25 6.60 -2.18 2.17
N TYR A 26 6.95 -3.46 2.29
CA TYR A 26 6.06 -4.46 2.87
C TYR A 26 5.87 -4.23 4.37
N LYS A 27 4.60 -4.20 4.80
CA LYS A 27 4.20 -4.14 6.20
C LYS A 27 3.37 -5.38 6.55
N PRO A 28 3.85 -6.26 7.45
CA PRO A 28 3.05 -7.40 7.90
C PRO A 28 1.90 -6.94 8.80
N LEU A 29 0.78 -7.66 8.73
CA LEU A 29 -0.36 -7.48 9.63
C LEU A 29 -0.34 -8.56 10.73
N PRO A 30 -0.81 -8.25 11.95
CA PRO A 30 -0.74 -9.18 13.10
C PRO A 30 -1.50 -10.50 12.87
N PHE A 31 -2.51 -10.52 12.01
CA PHE A 31 -3.27 -11.73 11.66
C PHE A 31 -2.51 -12.72 10.76
N ALA A 32 -1.30 -12.38 10.29
CA ALA A 32 -0.51 -13.24 9.41
C ALA A 32 -0.04 -14.55 10.05
N ALA A 33 -0.05 -14.68 11.39
CA ALA A 33 0.41 -15.87 12.10
C ALA A 33 -0.62 -17.01 12.11
N GLN A 34 -1.91 -16.71 12.01
CA GLN A 34 -3.00 -17.70 12.15
C GLN A 34 -3.48 -18.27 10.81
N ARG A 35 -2.74 -18.06 9.72
CA ARG A 35 -3.15 -18.41 8.36
C ARG A 35 -2.75 -19.84 7.96
N ILE A 36 -3.44 -20.38 6.96
CA ILE A 36 -3.05 -21.58 6.24
C ILE A 36 -2.09 -21.16 5.12
N PRO A 37 -0.82 -21.64 5.10
CA PRO A 37 0.12 -21.28 4.05
C PRO A 37 -0.32 -21.82 2.69
N ALA A 38 -0.39 -20.96 1.66
CA ALA A 38 -0.68 -21.39 0.31
C ALA A 38 0.43 -22.29 -0.26
N GLN A 39 0.05 -23.29 -1.05
CA GLN A 39 0.97 -24.08 -1.86
C GLN A 39 0.79 -23.69 -3.34
N GLY A 40 1.59 -22.74 -3.83
CA GLY A 40 1.52 -22.33 -5.23
C GLY A 40 1.89 -20.87 -5.47
N GLU A 41 1.66 -20.42 -6.70
CA GLU A 41 1.74 -19.00 -7.04
C GLU A 41 0.41 -18.33 -6.67
N PRO A 42 0.46 -17.11 -6.08
CA PRO A 42 -0.77 -16.42 -5.73
C PRO A 42 -1.53 -16.01 -6.99
N GLU A 43 -2.84 -16.18 -6.96
CA GLU A 43 -3.70 -15.68 -8.03
C GLU A 43 -3.85 -14.16 -7.92
N GLN A 44 -3.79 -13.47 -9.06
CA GLN A 44 -3.98 -12.03 -9.12
C GLN A 44 -5.46 -11.72 -9.24
N VAL A 45 -5.99 -10.95 -8.29
CA VAL A 45 -7.37 -10.48 -8.33
C VAL A 45 -7.36 -8.98 -8.63
N PRO A 46 -8.14 -8.51 -9.61
CA PRO A 46 -8.24 -7.07 -9.87
C PRO A 46 -8.86 -6.37 -8.67
N SER A 47 -8.29 -5.24 -8.27
CA SER A 47 -8.93 -4.37 -7.29
C SER A 47 -10.12 -3.66 -7.92
N THR A 48 -11.24 -3.57 -7.19
CA THR A 48 -12.42 -2.80 -7.63
C THR A 48 -12.23 -1.29 -7.49
N GLY A 49 -11.09 -0.85 -6.94
CA GLY A 49 -10.82 0.55 -6.61
C GLY A 49 -11.37 0.97 -5.24
N ASP A 50 -12.16 0.13 -4.59
CA ASP A 50 -12.64 0.29 -3.23
C ASP A 50 -12.03 -0.79 -2.32
N ALA A 51 -11.08 -0.38 -1.49
CA ALA A 51 -10.34 -1.29 -0.62
C ALA A 51 -11.24 -1.99 0.41
N ASP A 52 -12.36 -1.37 0.82
CA ASP A 52 -13.28 -1.95 1.80
C ASP A 52 -14.09 -3.08 1.18
N ARG A 53 -14.61 -2.86 -0.04
CA ARG A 53 -15.32 -3.89 -0.82
C ARG A 53 -14.41 -5.05 -1.22
N ASP A 54 -13.20 -4.74 -1.63
CA ASP A 54 -12.19 -5.74 -1.96
C ASP A 54 -11.87 -6.63 -0.74
N LEU A 55 -11.66 -6.00 0.43
CA LEU A 55 -11.42 -6.71 1.69
C LEU A 55 -12.64 -7.54 2.14
N GLU A 56 -13.85 -6.99 2.02
CA GLU A 56 -15.10 -7.69 2.30
C GLU A 56 -15.22 -8.96 1.43
N SER A 57 -15.02 -8.82 0.12
CA SER A 57 -15.12 -9.94 -0.82
C SER A 57 -14.13 -11.07 -0.47
N MET A 58 -12.90 -10.71 -0.10
CA MET A 58 -11.88 -11.67 0.31
C MET A 58 -12.25 -12.34 1.64
N TRP A 59 -12.72 -11.55 2.62
CA TRP A 59 -13.13 -12.09 3.92
C TRP A 59 -14.31 -13.06 3.81
N ARG A 60 -15.32 -12.71 2.99
CA ARG A 60 -16.49 -13.58 2.71
C ARG A 60 -16.05 -14.94 2.18
N ASN A 61 -15.04 -14.96 1.31
CA ASN A 61 -14.43 -16.17 0.76
C ASN A 61 -13.45 -16.88 1.72
N GLY A 62 -13.14 -16.30 2.87
CA GLY A 62 -12.25 -16.89 3.88
C GLY A 62 -10.78 -16.51 3.78
N PHE A 63 -10.48 -15.42 3.07
CA PHE A 63 -9.14 -14.88 2.93
C PHE A 63 -8.98 -13.59 3.73
N ALA A 64 -7.88 -13.46 4.46
CA ALA A 64 -7.56 -12.26 5.24
C ALA A 64 -6.24 -11.64 4.78
N PRO A 65 -6.09 -10.32 4.91
CA PRO A 65 -4.88 -9.65 4.50
C PRO A 65 -3.73 -10.01 5.46
N ILE A 66 -2.66 -10.57 4.91
CA ILE A 66 -1.45 -10.94 5.67
C ILE A 66 -0.48 -9.76 5.77
N GLY A 67 -0.62 -8.80 4.87
CA GLY A 67 0.25 -7.64 4.77
C GLY A 67 -0.07 -6.85 3.53
N PHE A 68 0.51 -5.68 3.45
CA PHE A 68 0.38 -4.81 2.30
C PHE A 68 1.71 -4.14 1.98
N SER A 69 1.88 -3.80 0.71
CA SER A 69 2.98 -2.98 0.23
C SER A 69 2.39 -1.77 -0.47
N SER A 70 2.78 -0.57 -0.07
CA SER A 70 2.33 0.67 -0.70
C SER A 70 3.49 1.60 -0.97
N PHE A 71 3.61 2.08 -2.22
CA PHE A 71 4.66 3.00 -2.64
C PHE A 71 4.32 3.72 -3.94
N ASN A 72 4.99 4.85 -4.16
CA ASN A 72 4.88 5.62 -5.39
C ASN A 72 6.06 5.31 -6.32
N SER A 73 5.80 4.84 -7.55
CA SER A 73 6.86 4.49 -8.50
C SER A 73 6.54 4.85 -9.95
N PRO A 74 7.54 5.24 -10.75
CA PRO A 74 7.38 5.48 -12.18
C PRO A 74 7.31 4.18 -13.02
N ASN A 75 7.63 3.01 -12.44
CA ASN A 75 7.62 1.73 -13.15
C ASN A 75 6.28 0.98 -12.99
N SER A 76 5.94 0.06 -13.90
CA SER A 76 4.70 -0.73 -13.87
C SER A 76 4.90 -2.20 -13.46
N LYS A 77 6.06 -2.58 -12.91
CA LYS A 77 6.41 -4.00 -12.67
C LYS A 77 5.57 -4.63 -11.55
N THR A 78 4.37 -5.08 -11.90
CA THR A 78 3.42 -5.83 -11.05
C THR A 78 3.85 -7.28 -10.84
N ALA A 79 4.63 -7.84 -11.78
CA ALA A 79 5.21 -9.18 -11.68
C ALA A 79 6.07 -9.37 -10.42
N ASP A 80 6.68 -8.30 -9.92
CA ASP A 80 7.51 -8.32 -8.71
C ASP A 80 6.65 -8.50 -7.44
N ALA A 81 5.41 -8.01 -7.45
CA ALA A 81 4.45 -8.18 -6.37
C ALA A 81 4.01 -9.65 -6.25
N VAL A 82 3.76 -10.31 -7.38
CA VAL A 82 3.41 -11.75 -7.43
C VAL A 82 4.55 -12.61 -6.85
N ARG A 83 5.81 -12.28 -7.18
CA ARG A 83 6.98 -12.98 -6.61
C ARG A 83 7.07 -12.81 -5.10
N LEU A 84 6.76 -11.62 -4.58
CA LEU A 84 6.69 -11.41 -3.14
C LEU A 84 5.55 -12.21 -2.51
N GLY A 85 4.37 -12.25 -3.13
CA GLY A 85 3.25 -13.06 -2.67
C GLY A 85 3.60 -14.56 -2.60
N LYS A 86 4.34 -15.09 -3.59
CA LYS A 86 4.86 -16.46 -3.58
C LYS A 86 5.80 -16.72 -2.39
N LYS A 87 6.74 -15.81 -2.14
CA LYS A 87 7.65 -15.87 -0.98
C LYS A 87 6.88 -15.81 0.35
N LEU A 88 5.84 -14.99 0.40
CA LEU A 88 4.94 -14.86 1.53
C LEU A 88 3.94 -16.02 1.63
N LYS A 89 3.90 -16.98 0.69
CA LYS A 89 2.88 -18.05 0.63
C LYS A 89 1.46 -17.51 0.70
N ALA A 90 1.20 -16.41 0.00
CA ALA A 90 -0.12 -15.81 -0.15
C ALA A 90 -0.95 -16.64 -1.15
N ASN A 91 -2.26 -16.72 -0.93
CA ASN A 91 -3.19 -17.35 -1.88
C ASN A 91 -3.59 -16.37 -2.98
N TYR A 92 -3.85 -15.12 -2.61
CA TYR A 92 -4.23 -14.06 -3.55
C TYR A 92 -3.39 -12.81 -3.36
N VAL A 93 -3.19 -12.08 -4.45
CA VAL A 93 -2.61 -10.74 -4.45
C VAL A 93 -3.55 -9.81 -5.19
N MET A 94 -4.04 -8.78 -4.50
CA MET A 94 -4.75 -7.68 -5.14
C MET A 94 -3.78 -6.54 -5.38
N ILE A 95 -3.74 -6.06 -6.62
CA ILE A 95 -2.87 -4.96 -7.03
C ILE A 95 -3.74 -3.81 -7.53
N GLY A 96 -3.70 -2.68 -6.81
CA GLY A 96 -4.26 -1.40 -7.24
C GLY A 96 -3.16 -0.50 -7.79
N THR A 97 -3.40 0.12 -8.95
CA THR A 97 -2.51 1.12 -9.53
C THR A 97 -3.29 2.38 -9.88
N ASN A 98 -3.03 3.46 -9.15
CA ASN A 98 -3.63 4.76 -9.41
C ASN A 98 -2.56 5.75 -9.88
N LEU A 99 -2.87 6.59 -10.87
CA LEU A 99 -1.97 7.66 -11.28
C LEU A 99 -2.00 8.76 -10.20
N ALA A 100 -0.87 8.95 -9.51
CA ALA A 100 -0.77 9.88 -8.39
C ALA A 100 -0.38 11.28 -8.84
N SER A 101 0.57 11.38 -9.77
CA SER A 101 1.05 12.66 -10.28
C SER A 101 1.80 12.47 -11.59
N SER A 102 1.73 13.46 -12.48
CA SER A 102 2.59 13.58 -13.65
C SER A 102 3.44 14.83 -13.48
N THR A 103 4.74 14.66 -13.28
CA THR A 103 5.68 15.80 -13.16
C THR A 103 6.53 15.85 -14.41
N THR A 104 6.41 16.95 -15.17
CA THR A 104 7.28 17.22 -16.32
C THR A 104 8.48 18.02 -15.84
N SER A 105 9.67 17.44 -16.01
CA SER A 105 10.94 18.06 -15.63
C SER A 105 11.80 18.23 -16.87
N SER A 106 12.38 19.42 -17.06
CA SER A 106 13.19 19.73 -18.24
C SER A 106 14.66 19.47 -17.96
N VAL A 107 15.24 18.48 -18.64
CA VAL A 107 16.67 18.18 -18.53
C VAL A 107 17.43 19.02 -19.58
N PRO A 108 18.41 19.85 -19.17
CA PRO A 108 19.23 20.59 -20.11
C PRO A 108 20.18 19.63 -20.84
N MET A 109 20.11 19.63 -22.17
CA MET A 109 21.06 18.97 -23.05
C MET A 109 21.93 20.04 -23.70
N THR A 110 23.22 20.05 -23.37
CA THR A 110 24.18 21.02 -23.90
C THR A 110 24.95 20.38 -25.04
N LEU A 111 24.74 20.86 -26.27
CA LEU A 111 25.49 20.43 -27.44
C LEU A 111 26.55 21.48 -27.80
N PRO A 112 27.78 21.07 -28.17
CA PRO A 112 28.77 21.99 -28.72
C PRO A 112 28.28 22.50 -30.07
N LYS A 113 28.33 23.83 -30.27
CA LYS A 113 27.93 24.47 -31.53
C LYS A 113 29.05 25.38 -32.02
N THR A 114 29.53 25.10 -33.22
CA THR A 114 30.50 25.95 -33.92
C THR A 114 29.76 26.87 -34.88
N THR A 115 30.04 28.17 -34.81
CA THR A 115 29.50 29.16 -35.76
C THR A 115 30.68 29.90 -36.39
N THR A 116 30.76 29.89 -37.72
CA THR A 116 31.79 30.62 -38.47
C THR A 116 31.19 31.89 -39.05
N SER A 117 31.72 33.04 -38.64
CA SER A 117 31.33 34.36 -39.14
C SER A 117 32.46 34.95 -39.98
N VAL A 118 32.13 35.68 -41.04
CA VAL A 118 33.11 36.37 -41.90
C VAL A 118 33.00 37.88 -41.66
N SER A 119 34.11 38.50 -41.27
CA SER A 119 34.21 39.94 -41.02
C SER A 119 34.96 40.60 -42.18
N ASN A 120 34.27 41.47 -42.92
CA ASN A 120 34.84 42.22 -44.04
C ASN A 120 34.87 43.70 -43.70
N GLY A 121 35.98 44.37 -44.00
CA GLY A 121 36.11 45.82 -43.82
C GLY A 121 36.84 46.46 -44.99
N ASN A 122 36.52 47.73 -45.24
CA ASN A 122 37.24 48.57 -46.20
C ASN A 122 38.16 49.53 -45.43
N ALA A 123 39.37 49.72 -45.93
CA ALA A 123 40.31 50.69 -45.41
C ALA A 123 40.73 51.60 -46.56
N SER A 124 40.39 52.88 -46.46
CA SER A 124 40.82 53.88 -47.44
C SER A 124 41.84 54.81 -46.81
N VAL A 125 42.97 55.00 -47.51
CA VAL A 125 44.02 55.93 -47.14
C VAL A 125 44.05 57.07 -48.15
N TYR A 126 44.10 58.30 -47.63
CA TYR A 126 44.23 59.51 -48.43
C TYR A 126 45.65 60.04 -48.28
N GLY A 127 46.40 60.10 -49.39
CA GLY A 127 47.75 60.65 -49.42
C GLY A 127 47.73 62.18 -49.53
N SER A 128 48.74 62.85 -48.96
CA SER A 128 48.79 64.33 -48.89
C SER A 128 48.83 65.06 -50.24
N ASN A 129 49.04 64.35 -51.36
CA ASN A 129 49.03 64.87 -52.74
C ASN A 129 47.79 64.45 -53.57
N GLY A 130 46.69 64.06 -52.92
CA GLY A 130 45.42 63.75 -53.60
C GLY A 130 45.29 62.32 -54.16
N GLY A 131 46.23 61.42 -53.83
CA GLY A 131 46.13 60.00 -54.16
C GLY A 131 45.18 59.26 -53.22
N TYR A 132 44.25 58.49 -53.77
CA TYR A 132 43.34 57.61 -53.04
C TYR A 132 43.73 56.14 -53.27
N ALA A 133 43.88 55.39 -52.18
CA ALA A 133 43.99 53.94 -52.24
C ALA A 133 43.00 53.32 -51.27
N SER A 134 42.27 52.30 -51.72
CA SER A 134 41.39 51.50 -50.87
C SER A 134 41.81 50.04 -50.93
N GLY A 135 41.86 49.41 -49.76
CA GLY A 135 42.05 47.98 -49.59
C GLY A 135 40.83 47.37 -48.91
N THR A 136 40.48 46.15 -49.28
CA THR A 136 39.49 45.34 -48.56
C THR A 136 40.22 44.26 -47.77
N TYR A 137 39.77 44.02 -46.54
CA TYR A 137 40.22 42.89 -45.76
C TYR A 137 39.01 42.02 -45.40
N SER A 138 39.22 40.71 -45.39
CA SER A 138 38.22 39.71 -45.05
C SER A 138 38.89 38.71 -44.10
N GLY A 139 38.32 38.52 -42.91
CA GLY A 139 38.77 37.56 -41.91
C GLY A 139 37.64 36.62 -41.50
N THR A 140 37.92 35.34 -41.36
CA THR A 140 36.96 34.35 -40.84
C THR A 140 37.20 34.13 -39.35
N THR A 141 36.17 34.29 -38.54
CA THR A 141 36.19 33.99 -37.10
C THR A 141 35.30 32.78 -36.82
N THR A 142 35.88 31.68 -36.36
CA THR A 142 35.13 30.52 -35.87
C THR A 142 34.93 30.65 -34.37
N THR A 143 33.69 30.88 -33.95
CA THR A 143 33.32 30.95 -32.53
C THR A 143 32.84 29.57 -32.08
N TYR A 144 33.49 29.04 -31.05
CA TYR A 144 33.08 27.84 -30.34
C TYR A 144 32.16 28.24 -29.19
N GLY A 145 30.91 27.78 -29.24
CA GLY A 145 29.93 28.02 -28.19
C GLY A 145 29.24 26.72 -27.76
N SER A 146 28.44 26.83 -26.71
CA SER A 146 27.53 25.78 -26.29
C SER A 146 26.09 26.25 -26.51
N GLN A 147 25.24 25.37 -27.03
CA GLN A 147 23.80 25.63 -27.08
C GLN A 147 23.11 24.65 -26.12
N THR A 148 22.47 25.20 -25.08
CA THR A 148 21.65 24.43 -24.15
C THR A 148 20.23 24.35 -24.70
N THR A 149 19.76 23.13 -24.95
CA THR A 149 18.36 22.87 -25.28
C THR A 149 17.70 22.14 -24.12
N TYR A 150 16.48 22.52 -23.74
CA TYR A 150 15.75 21.88 -22.66
C TYR A 150 14.85 20.80 -23.25
N ILE A 151 15.12 19.54 -22.91
CA ILE A 151 14.27 18.41 -23.31
C ILE A 151 13.29 18.14 -22.16
N PRO A 152 11.97 18.38 -22.34
CA PRO A 152 11.00 18.04 -21.32
C PRO A 152 10.85 16.52 -21.22
N VAL A 153 11.06 15.99 -20.02
CA VAL A 153 10.82 14.58 -19.69
C VAL A 153 9.64 14.51 -18.73
N THR A 154 8.55 13.89 -19.17
CA THR A 154 7.37 13.66 -18.33
C THR A 154 7.52 12.34 -17.58
N ILE A 155 7.55 12.40 -16.25
CA ILE A 155 7.58 11.22 -15.39
C ILE A 155 6.19 11.06 -14.77
N ASN A 156 5.49 10.01 -15.18
CA ASN A 156 4.25 9.59 -14.52
C ASN A 156 4.60 8.79 -13.27
N ARG A 157 4.00 9.15 -12.15
CA ARG A 157 4.18 8.50 -10.86
C ARG A 157 2.88 7.84 -10.44
N PHE A 158 2.93 6.53 -10.22
CA PHE A 158 1.76 5.75 -9.83
C PHE A 158 1.84 5.40 -8.36
N ASP A 159 0.74 5.64 -7.63
CA ASP A 159 0.53 5.08 -6.31
C ASP A 159 0.14 3.61 -6.50
N LYS A 160 0.97 2.74 -5.94
CA LYS A 160 0.79 1.30 -5.99
C LYS A 160 0.40 0.81 -4.61
N LEU A 161 -0.62 -0.01 -4.56
CA LEU A 161 -1.01 -0.76 -3.38
C LEU A 161 -1.12 -2.23 -3.78
N ALA A 162 -0.35 -3.10 -3.12
CA ALA A 162 -0.61 -4.53 -3.15
C ALA A 162 -1.04 -4.99 -1.77
N VAL A 163 -2.17 -5.69 -1.72
CA VAL A 163 -2.62 -6.39 -0.52
C VAL A 163 -2.46 -7.88 -0.78
N TYR A 164 -1.75 -8.54 0.13
CA TYR A 164 -1.51 -9.97 0.09
C TYR A 164 -2.54 -10.64 0.97
N PHE A 165 -3.19 -11.68 0.48
CA PHE A 165 -4.21 -12.42 1.23
C PHE A 165 -3.79 -13.87 1.46
N GLY A 166 -4.11 -14.38 2.65
CA GLY A 166 -3.91 -15.77 3.03
C GLY A 166 -5.22 -16.37 3.52
N GLU A 167 -5.37 -17.68 3.32
CA GLU A 167 -6.54 -18.40 3.82
C GLU A 167 -6.55 -18.42 5.36
N VAL A 168 -7.70 -18.12 5.95
CA VAL A 168 -7.90 -18.19 7.41
C VAL A 168 -8.60 -19.51 7.74
N PRO A 169 -8.08 -20.28 8.71
CA PRO A 169 -8.75 -21.48 9.16
C PRO A 169 -10.13 -21.14 9.73
N LYS A 170 -11.05 -22.10 9.62
CA LYS A 170 -12.40 -21.96 10.17
C LYS A 170 -12.31 -21.97 11.70
N MET A 171 -12.53 -20.81 12.31
CA MET A 171 -12.47 -20.66 13.77
C MET A 171 -13.52 -19.69 14.29
N GLY A 172 -14.05 -19.99 15.47
CA GLY A 172 -14.98 -19.12 16.19
C GLY A 172 -16.24 -18.82 15.38
N LEU A 173 -16.60 -17.54 15.30
CA LEU A 173 -17.82 -17.09 14.63
C LEU A 173 -17.67 -16.80 13.14
N GLY A 174 -16.44 -16.63 12.64
CA GLY A 174 -16.18 -16.17 11.27
C GLY A 174 -16.51 -14.70 11.01
N ILE A 175 -16.39 -13.85 12.04
CA ILE A 175 -16.61 -12.41 11.94
C ILE A 175 -15.29 -11.64 11.93
N MET A 176 -15.24 -10.56 11.17
CA MET A 176 -14.25 -9.49 11.33
C MET A 176 -14.90 -8.34 12.10
N SER A 177 -14.26 -7.86 13.15
CA SER A 177 -14.71 -6.67 13.87
C SER A 177 -14.07 -5.40 13.33
N ARG A 178 -14.66 -4.26 13.71
CA ARG A 178 -14.07 -2.92 13.56
C ARG A 178 -13.96 -2.26 14.92
N ASP A 179 -13.39 -1.07 14.96
CA ASP A 179 -13.44 -0.24 16.15
C ASP A 179 -14.84 0.37 16.33
N LEU A 180 -15.21 0.59 17.59
CA LEU A 180 -16.42 1.33 17.96
C LEU A 180 -16.23 2.82 17.64
N THR A 181 -17.21 3.40 16.95
CA THR A 181 -17.28 4.84 16.71
C THR A 181 -17.97 5.57 17.86
N ALA A 182 -17.83 6.89 17.94
CA ALA A 182 -18.58 7.69 18.90
C ALA A 182 -20.10 7.57 18.73
N GLN A 183 -20.57 7.40 17.49
CA GLN A 183 -21.99 7.18 17.17
C GLN A 183 -22.47 5.82 17.68
N ASP A 184 -21.68 4.76 17.49
CA ASP A 184 -22.01 3.44 18.02
C ASP A 184 -22.15 3.49 19.55
N VAL A 185 -21.18 4.11 20.23
CA VAL A 185 -21.18 4.25 21.69
C VAL A 185 -22.38 5.07 22.18
N ALA A 186 -22.73 6.15 21.48
CA ALA A 186 -23.91 6.94 21.82
C ALA A 186 -25.23 6.16 21.61
N ALA A 187 -25.28 5.29 20.59
CA ALA A 187 -26.46 4.49 20.28
C ALA A 187 -26.70 3.32 21.26
N ILE A 188 -25.63 2.71 21.76
CA ILE A 188 -25.70 1.55 22.66
C ILE A 188 -25.42 1.89 24.13
N GLU A 189 -24.99 3.12 24.42
CA GLU A 189 -24.65 3.65 25.75
C GLU A 189 -23.59 2.82 26.52
N THR A 190 -22.75 2.08 25.79
CA THR A 190 -21.69 1.26 26.37
C THR A 190 -20.48 1.18 25.43
N ARG A 191 -19.30 0.93 26.02
CA ARG A 191 -18.08 0.57 25.28
C ARG A 191 -17.79 -0.93 25.30
N ARG A 192 -18.54 -1.68 26.09
CA ARG A 192 -18.47 -3.15 26.17
C ARG A 192 -19.31 -3.74 25.04
N ALA A 193 -18.78 -3.68 23.83
CA ALA A 193 -19.45 -4.19 22.65
C ALA A 193 -18.46 -4.57 21.54
N LEU A 194 -18.92 -5.42 20.62
CA LEU A 194 -18.17 -5.84 19.43
C LEU A 194 -18.96 -5.51 18.16
N PRO A 195 -18.58 -4.47 17.41
CA PRO A 195 -19.21 -4.15 16.14
C PRO A 195 -18.71 -5.12 15.05
N VAL A 196 -19.65 -5.75 14.36
CA VAL A 196 -19.41 -6.68 13.26
C VAL A 196 -19.19 -5.87 11.99
N ARG A 197 -17.99 -5.97 11.41
CA ARG A 197 -17.65 -5.36 10.12
C ARG A 197 -18.04 -6.27 8.97
N PHE A 198 -17.51 -7.50 8.96
CA PHE A 198 -17.75 -8.48 7.89
C PHE A 198 -18.05 -9.86 8.46
N VAL A 199 -18.79 -10.67 7.71
CA VAL A 199 -19.18 -12.03 8.06
C VAL A 199 -18.73 -12.97 6.95
N ARG A 200 -18.02 -14.05 7.29
CA ARG A 200 -17.57 -15.07 6.33
C ARG A 200 -18.74 -15.93 5.87
N ASP A 201 -18.81 -16.27 4.59
CA ASP A 201 -19.89 -17.10 4.06
C ASP A 201 -19.82 -18.51 4.67
N ALA A 202 -21.00 -19.10 4.92
CA ALA A 202 -21.17 -20.41 5.58
C ALA A 202 -20.50 -20.51 6.98
N SER A 203 -20.23 -19.38 7.63
CA SER A 203 -19.76 -19.32 9.02
C SER A 203 -20.90 -19.47 10.04
N PRO A 204 -20.59 -19.75 11.32
CA PRO A 204 -21.58 -19.78 12.39
C PRO A 204 -22.35 -18.47 12.52
N ALA A 205 -21.69 -17.33 12.33
CA ALA A 205 -22.35 -16.03 12.27
C ALA A 205 -23.32 -15.92 11.09
N TYR A 206 -22.89 -16.35 9.90
CA TYR A 206 -23.70 -16.30 8.68
C TYR A 206 -24.99 -17.13 8.82
N VAL A 207 -24.87 -18.39 9.25
CA VAL A 207 -26.03 -19.29 9.38
C VAL A 207 -26.97 -18.91 10.53
N SER A 208 -26.53 -18.04 11.42
CA SER A 208 -27.32 -17.54 12.54
C SER A 208 -27.91 -16.14 12.28
N ASP A 209 -27.86 -15.64 11.04
CA ASP A 209 -28.34 -14.30 10.65
C ASP A 209 -27.67 -13.15 11.43
N LEU A 210 -26.42 -13.32 11.86
CA LEU A 210 -25.58 -12.21 12.31
C LEU A 210 -25.05 -11.48 11.07
N LEU A 211 -25.25 -10.16 11.00
CA LEU A 211 -25.02 -9.37 9.80
C LEU A 211 -23.91 -8.33 10.00
N PRO A 212 -23.23 -7.90 8.91
CA PRO A 212 -22.47 -6.66 8.91
C PRO A 212 -23.29 -5.50 9.47
N GLY A 213 -22.69 -4.70 10.37
CA GLY A 213 -23.34 -3.58 11.03
C GLY A 213 -23.99 -3.91 12.37
N ASP A 214 -24.12 -5.18 12.74
CA ASP A 214 -24.55 -5.57 14.08
C ASP A 214 -23.52 -5.17 15.13
N ILE A 215 -24.00 -4.81 16.32
CA ILE A 215 -23.14 -4.53 17.46
C ILE A 215 -23.51 -5.47 18.60
N ILE A 216 -22.64 -6.44 18.89
CA ILE A 216 -22.85 -7.40 19.99
C ILE A 216 -22.61 -6.69 21.31
N THR A 217 -23.61 -6.63 22.19
CA THR A 217 -23.53 -5.96 23.50
C THR A 217 -23.54 -6.95 24.67
N GLN A 218 -24.06 -8.16 24.46
CA GLN A 218 -24.07 -9.23 25.47
C GLN A 218 -23.86 -10.62 24.87
N VAL A 219 -23.37 -11.54 25.69
CA VAL A 219 -23.24 -12.97 25.39
C VAL A 219 -23.84 -13.75 26.56
N ASN A 220 -24.85 -14.58 26.31
CA ASN A 220 -25.62 -15.30 27.34
C ASN A 220 -26.13 -14.41 28.49
N GLY A 221 -26.62 -13.22 28.14
CA GLY A 221 -27.11 -12.22 29.10
C GLY A 221 -26.01 -11.51 29.92
N GLN A 222 -24.73 -11.85 29.72
CA GLN A 222 -23.61 -11.14 30.35
C GLN A 222 -23.11 -10.03 29.42
N PRO A 223 -22.72 -8.85 29.94
CA PRO A 223 -22.11 -7.80 29.13
C PRO A 223 -20.93 -8.31 28.30
N PHE A 224 -20.82 -7.87 27.05
CA PHE A 224 -19.77 -8.33 26.15
C PHE A 224 -18.36 -8.07 26.72
N SER A 225 -17.52 -9.08 26.59
CA SER A 225 -16.07 -9.03 26.73
C SER A 225 -15.44 -10.12 25.86
N ASP A 226 -14.16 -9.97 25.51
CA ASP A 226 -13.45 -11.02 24.76
C ASP A 226 -13.46 -12.36 25.52
N SER A 227 -13.43 -12.32 26.85
CA SER A 227 -13.48 -13.52 27.69
C SER A 227 -14.84 -14.21 27.67
N THR A 228 -15.96 -13.46 27.72
CA THR A 228 -17.31 -14.03 27.68
C THR A 228 -17.61 -14.64 26.32
N LEU A 229 -17.24 -13.95 25.23
CA LEU A 229 -17.39 -14.49 23.88
C LEU A 229 -16.52 -15.74 23.68
N ARG A 230 -15.23 -15.69 24.09
CA ARG A 230 -14.33 -16.84 23.95
C ARG A 230 -14.82 -18.05 24.74
N ALA A 231 -15.32 -17.85 25.97
CA ALA A 231 -15.89 -18.93 26.76
C ALA A 231 -17.13 -19.56 26.09
N ALA A 232 -18.02 -18.74 25.52
CA ALA A 232 -19.21 -19.24 24.81
C ALA A 232 -18.84 -20.02 23.54
N VAL A 233 -17.86 -19.55 22.77
CA VAL A 233 -17.36 -20.25 21.59
C VAL A 233 -16.70 -21.59 21.95
N LEU A 234 -15.87 -21.63 23.00
CA LEU A 234 -15.17 -22.84 23.44
C LEU A 234 -16.09 -23.88 24.09
N ALA A 235 -17.19 -23.46 24.70
CA ALA A 235 -18.17 -24.37 25.27
C ALA A 235 -18.84 -25.27 24.21
N ALA A 236 -18.78 -24.89 22.93
CA ALA A 236 -19.36 -25.61 21.79
C ALA A 236 -20.84 -25.98 21.96
N THR A 237 -21.55 -25.30 22.86
CA THR A 237 -22.99 -25.39 23.05
C THR A 237 -23.68 -24.17 22.44
N PRO A 238 -24.97 -24.25 22.08
CA PRO A 238 -25.69 -23.09 21.58
C PRO A 238 -25.73 -21.97 22.63
N PHE A 239 -25.38 -20.76 22.21
CA PHE A 239 -25.38 -19.56 23.05
C PHE A 239 -26.14 -18.43 22.36
N THR A 240 -26.58 -17.44 23.13
CA THR A 240 -27.30 -16.28 22.60
C THR A 240 -26.42 -15.05 22.66
N VAL A 241 -26.37 -14.28 21.57
CA VAL A 241 -25.80 -12.93 21.56
C VAL A 241 -26.91 -11.90 21.50
N HIS A 242 -26.79 -10.85 22.30
CA HIS A 242 -27.67 -9.69 22.24
C HIS A 242 -27.01 -8.65 21.32
N VAL A 243 -27.69 -8.26 20.25
CA VAL A 243 -27.15 -7.35 19.24
C VAL A 243 -28.00 -6.11 19.09
N TYR A 244 -27.37 -4.97 18.84
CA TYR A 244 -28.01 -3.75 18.37
C TYR A 244 -27.93 -3.71 16.84
N ARG A 245 -29.10 -3.59 16.19
CA ARG A 245 -29.26 -3.49 14.74
C ARG A 245 -30.33 -2.44 14.41
N ASN A 246 -29.94 -1.40 13.69
CA ASN A 246 -30.86 -0.36 13.18
C ASN A 246 -31.81 0.23 14.24
N GLY A 247 -31.29 0.57 15.44
CA GLY A 247 -32.12 1.17 16.49
C GLY A 247 -32.80 0.17 17.43
N GLN A 248 -32.71 -1.13 17.17
CA GLN A 248 -33.40 -2.15 17.94
C GLN A 248 -32.44 -3.22 18.44
N TYR A 249 -32.74 -3.76 19.61
CA TYR A 249 -32.04 -4.91 20.15
C TYR A 249 -32.69 -6.22 19.69
N ARG A 250 -31.86 -7.22 19.43
CA ARG A 250 -32.28 -8.55 18.97
C ARG A 250 -31.45 -9.63 19.64
N ASP A 251 -32.07 -10.74 19.96
CA ASP A 251 -31.39 -11.94 20.43
C ASP A 251 -31.14 -12.87 19.24
N ILE A 252 -29.88 -13.24 19.05
CA ILE A 252 -29.46 -14.18 18.01
C ILE A 252 -28.86 -15.41 18.68
N ARG A 253 -29.46 -16.58 18.42
CA ARG A 253 -28.96 -17.86 18.90
C ARG A 253 -27.94 -18.42 17.92
N ILE A 254 -26.73 -18.69 18.39
CA ILE A 254 -25.61 -19.17 17.59
C ILE A 254 -25.23 -20.58 18.04
N THR A 255 -24.88 -21.44 17.08
CA THR A 255 -24.32 -22.78 17.31
C THR A 255 -22.99 -22.91 16.56
N ILE A 256 -21.93 -23.41 17.22
CA ILE A 256 -20.62 -23.62 16.60
C ILE A 256 -20.52 -25.05 16.07
N PRO A 257 -20.53 -25.27 14.74
CA PRO A 257 -20.35 -26.59 14.15
C PRO A 257 -18.91 -27.07 14.34
N GLU A 258 -18.72 -28.39 14.37
CA GLU A 258 -17.43 -29.05 14.65
C GLU A 258 -16.26 -28.49 13.83
N GLY A 259 -16.46 -28.26 12.53
CA GLY A 259 -15.42 -27.71 11.64
C GLY A 259 -15.03 -26.24 11.89
N TRP A 260 -15.66 -25.56 12.85
CA TRP A 260 -15.37 -24.18 13.27
C TRP A 260 -14.96 -24.08 14.75
N GLN A 261 -15.00 -25.20 15.47
CA GLN A 261 -14.57 -25.25 16.86
C GLN A 261 -13.05 -25.05 16.91
N VAL A 262 -12.61 -24.21 17.86
CA VAL A 262 -11.18 -24.05 18.13
C VAL A 262 -10.74 -25.30 18.85
N THR A 263 -10.17 -26.27 18.14
CA THR A 263 -9.50 -27.41 18.77
C THR A 263 -8.40 -26.86 19.66
N ALA A 264 -8.37 -27.26 20.93
CA ALA A 264 -7.40 -26.82 21.94
C ALA A 264 -5.94 -27.26 21.64
N SER A 265 -5.62 -27.54 20.39
CA SER A 265 -4.37 -28.11 19.89
C SER A 265 -3.83 -27.26 18.73
N ALA A 266 -3.42 -26.03 19.04
CA ALA A 266 -2.38 -25.35 18.29
C ALA A 266 -1.41 -24.69 19.30
N PRO A 267 -0.11 -25.06 19.29
CA PRO A 267 0.89 -24.61 20.25
C PRO A 267 1.21 -23.12 20.16
#